data_AF-A0A424Z291-F1
#
_entry.id   AF-A0A424Z291-F1
#
_cell.length_a   1.000
_cell.length_b   1.000
_cell.length_c   1.000
_cell.angle_alpha   90.00
_cell.angle_beta   90.00
_cell.angle_gamma   90.00
#
_symmetry.space_group_name_H-M   'P 1'
#
loop_
_entity.id
_entity.type
_entity.pdbx_description
1 polymer ?
#
loop_
_entity_poly.entity_id
_entity_poly.type
_entity_poly.pdbx_seq_one_letter_code
_entity_poly.pdbx_strand_id
1 'polypeptide(L)'
;MQDMIDTLIKYGYIILFFYSLGGGMVGILAAGVLSSQGKMDLSFCIILAFIGNTIGSTLLFILGKYYKKDIMPYFKKHRRKLALAMIKIKQYGIILLISQKFIYGLKTFIPIAAGIAKYNFTHFFIINTLASLAWAFILGLISYLFGHVIQTIFNKLSLYPYAAPLFLFVLAGAIWLYLNKFSKK
;
A
#
# COMPACT_ATOMS: atom_id res chain seq x y z
N MET A 1 23.58 -21.50 -9.06
CA MET A 1 22.36 -20.79 -9.55
C MET A 1 21.22 -20.86 -8.56
N GLN A 2 20.96 -22.01 -7.92
CA GLN A 2 19.93 -22.18 -6.89
C GLN A 2 20.09 -21.21 -5.71
N ASP A 3 21.31 -21.08 -5.15
CA ASP A 3 21.58 -20.16 -4.03
C ASP A 3 21.21 -18.70 -4.32
N MET A 4 21.39 -18.27 -5.57
CA MET A 4 21.07 -16.90 -6.00
C MET A 4 19.56 -16.67 -6.06
N ILE A 5 18.79 -17.68 -6.48
CA ILE A 5 17.33 -17.65 -6.52
C ILE A 5 16.76 -17.66 -5.10
N ASP A 6 17.27 -18.52 -4.22
CA ASP A 6 16.84 -18.58 -2.82
C ASP A 6 17.11 -17.28 -2.07
N THR A 7 18.28 -16.68 -2.33
CA THR A 7 18.65 -15.37 -1.79
C THR A 7 17.70 -14.28 -2.30
N LEU A 8 17.39 -14.26 -3.60
CA LEU A 8 16.45 -13.30 -4.19
C LEU A 8 15.05 -13.42 -3.59
N ILE A 9 14.55 -14.65 -3.43
CA ILE A 9 13.24 -14.94 -2.83
C ILE A 9 13.21 -14.48 -1.36
N LYS A 10 14.26 -14.78 -0.60
CA LYS A 10 14.40 -14.34 0.81
C LYS A 10 14.35 -12.82 0.93
N TYR A 11 15.10 -12.09 0.09
CA TYR A 11 15.03 -10.63 0.07
C TYR A 11 13.66 -10.14 -0.42
N GLY A 12 13.00 -10.84 -1.33
CA GLY A 12 11.63 -10.53 -1.77
C GLY A 12 10.63 -10.48 -0.61
N TYR A 13 10.66 -11.46 0.29
CA TYR A 13 9.80 -11.47 1.48
C TYR A 13 10.13 -10.33 2.46
N ILE A 14 11.41 -10.04 2.67
CA ILE A 14 11.85 -8.94 3.55
C ILE A 14 11.39 -7.60 2.98
N ILE A 15 11.61 -7.37 1.68
CA ILE A 15 11.18 -6.16 0.97
C ILE A 15 9.66 -6.03 1.07
N LEU A 16 8.90 -7.10 0.85
CA LEU A 16 7.44 -7.10 0.97
C LEU A 16 7.00 -6.66 2.37
N PHE A 17 7.61 -7.20 3.42
CA PHE A 17 7.28 -6.85 4.80
C PHE A 17 7.50 -5.35 5.07
N PHE A 18 8.70 -4.83 4.77
CA PHE A 18 9.03 -3.44 5.01
C PHE A 18 8.23 -2.47 4.13
N TYR A 19 7.98 -2.83 2.88
CA TYR A 19 7.14 -2.04 1.97
C TYR A 19 5.69 -1.99 2.46
N SER A 20 5.20 -3.08 3.05
CA SER A 20 3.86 -3.17 3.61
C SER A 20 3.70 -2.37 4.90
N LEU A 21 4.77 -2.03 5.64
CA LEU A 21 4.69 -1.08 6.76
C LEU A 21 4.12 0.27 6.32
N GLY A 22 4.48 0.75 5.13
CA GLY A 22 3.92 1.96 4.53
C GLY A 22 2.52 1.76 3.94
N GLY A 23 1.94 0.55 4.03
CA GLY A 23 0.69 0.13 3.39
C GLY A 23 0.75 0.16 1.86
N GLY A 24 1.94 -0.04 1.28
CA GLY A 24 2.12 0.02 -0.18
C GLY A 24 1.45 -1.15 -0.90
N MET A 25 0.59 -0.86 -1.88
CA MET A 25 -0.11 -1.90 -2.66
C MET A 25 0.81 -2.62 -3.65
N VAL A 26 1.80 -1.90 -4.21
CA VAL A 26 2.68 -2.43 -5.26
C VAL A 26 3.44 -3.68 -4.80
N GLY A 27 3.91 -3.70 -3.55
CA GLY A 27 4.68 -4.83 -3.01
C GLY A 27 3.87 -6.12 -2.99
N ILE A 28 2.65 -6.10 -2.42
CA ILE A 28 1.80 -7.29 -2.38
C ILE A 28 1.31 -7.70 -3.76
N LEU A 29 1.03 -6.74 -4.65
CA LEU A 29 0.66 -7.05 -6.03
C LEU A 29 1.81 -7.75 -6.78
N ALA A 30 3.04 -7.24 -6.65
CA ALA A 30 4.21 -7.86 -7.25
C ALA A 30 4.47 -9.25 -6.65
N ALA A 31 4.36 -9.39 -5.33
CA ALA A 31 4.52 -10.65 -4.64
C ALA A 31 3.48 -11.68 -5.10
N GLY A 32 2.20 -11.31 -5.25
CA GLY A 32 1.17 -12.23 -5.73
C GLY A 32 1.39 -12.67 -7.19
N VAL A 33 1.85 -11.77 -8.07
CA VAL A 33 2.25 -12.14 -9.45
C VAL A 33 3.45 -13.08 -9.45
N LEU A 34 4.44 -12.88 -8.58
CA LEU A 34 5.57 -13.81 -8.45
C LEU A 34 5.13 -15.16 -7.86
N SER A 35 4.17 -15.15 -6.94
CA SER A 35 3.57 -16.37 -6.39
C SER A 35 2.83 -17.18 -7.43
N SER A 36 2.11 -16.54 -8.36
CA SER A 36 1.44 -17.26 -9.46
C SER A 36 2.43 -17.96 -10.40
N GLN A 37 3.71 -17.55 -10.40
CA GLN A 37 4.78 -18.18 -11.17
C GLN A 37 5.52 -19.26 -10.36
N GLY A 38 5.05 -19.59 -9.15
CA GLY A 38 5.71 -20.55 -8.26
C GLY A 38 7.00 -20.05 -7.62
N LYS A 39 7.31 -18.75 -7.72
CA LYS A 39 8.55 -18.17 -7.17
C LYS A 39 8.45 -17.79 -5.70
N MET A 40 7.25 -17.54 -5.19
CA MET A 40 7.00 -17.17 -3.80
C MET A 40 5.74 -17.87 -3.27
N ASP A 41 5.69 -18.18 -1.99
CA ASP A 41 4.50 -18.72 -1.34
C ASP A 41 3.48 -17.60 -1.10
N LEU A 42 2.28 -17.75 -1.66
CA LEU A 42 1.23 -16.74 -1.59
C LEU A 42 0.75 -16.52 -0.14
N SER A 43 0.58 -17.59 0.62
CA SER A 43 0.08 -17.54 1.99
C SER A 43 1.05 -16.76 2.88
N PHE A 44 2.34 -17.04 2.74
CA PHE A 44 3.40 -16.35 3.45
C PHE A 44 3.50 -14.88 3.04
N CYS A 45 3.32 -14.56 1.76
CA CYS A 45 3.24 -13.17 1.28
C CYS A 45 2.08 -12.41 1.93
N ILE A 46 0.88 -13.01 1.96
CA ILE A 46 -0.31 -12.41 2.56
C ILE A 46 -0.08 -12.16 4.06
N ILE A 47 0.47 -13.14 4.78
CA ILE A 47 0.77 -13.03 6.21
C ILE A 47 1.77 -11.90 6.48
N LEU A 48 2.88 -11.85 5.75
CA LEU A 48 3.89 -10.80 5.93
C LEU A 48 3.34 -9.41 5.62
N ALA A 49 2.59 -9.28 4.53
CA ALA A 49 1.96 -8.01 4.16
C ALA A 49 0.91 -7.57 5.18
N PHE A 50 0.11 -8.50 5.69
CA PHE A 50 -0.85 -8.28 6.76
C PHE A 50 -0.19 -7.78 8.04
N ILE A 51 0.86 -8.46 8.51
CA ILE A 51 1.60 -8.10 9.73
C ILE A 51 2.26 -6.74 9.54
N GLY A 52 2.99 -6.54 8.43
CA GLY A 52 3.65 -5.27 8.12
C GLY A 52 2.65 -4.11 8.10
N ASN A 53 1.53 -4.24 7.38
CA ASN A 53 0.53 -3.17 7.30
C ASN A 53 -0.15 -2.89 8.64
N THR A 54 -0.38 -3.92 9.45
CA THR A 54 -0.96 -3.77 10.80
C THR A 54 -0.02 -3.03 11.73
N ILE A 55 1.26 -3.42 11.76
CA ILE A 55 2.30 -2.75 12.55
C ILE A 55 2.45 -1.30 12.09
N GLY A 56 2.63 -1.06 10.80
CA GLY A 56 2.83 0.28 10.26
C GLY A 56 1.68 1.24 10.57
N SER A 57 0.44 0.80 10.36
CA SER A 57 -0.75 1.60 10.69
C SER A 57 -0.86 1.88 12.20
N THR A 58 -0.48 0.90 13.03
CA THR A 58 -0.49 1.06 14.50
C THR A 58 0.59 2.01 14.97
N LEU A 59 1.79 1.96 14.39
CA LEU A 59 2.86 2.92 14.67
C LEU A 59 2.44 4.35 14.31
N LEU A 60 1.83 4.55 13.14
CA LEU A 60 1.31 5.87 12.74
C LEU A 60 0.24 6.40 13.70
N PHE A 61 -0.63 5.52 14.21
CA PHE A 61 -1.61 5.88 15.23
C PHE A 61 -0.95 6.30 16.55
N ILE A 62 0.03 5.53 17.03
CA ILE A 62 0.78 5.81 18.26
C ILE A 62 1.53 7.15 18.12
N LEU A 63 2.19 7.38 16.98
CA LEU A 63 2.83 8.67 16.67
C LEU A 63 1.83 9.83 16.73
N GLY A 64 0.64 9.64 16.16
CA GLY A 64 -0.45 10.61 16.24
C GLY A 64 -0.91 10.91 17.67
N LYS A 65 -1.00 9.87 18.50
CA LYS A 65 -1.58 9.93 19.85
C LYS A 65 -0.63 10.51 20.89
N TYR A 66 0.62 10.07 20.89
CA TYR A 66 1.60 10.41 21.94
C TYR A 66 2.57 11.51 21.51
N TYR A 67 2.95 11.57 20.23
CA TYR A 67 3.96 12.51 19.71
C TYR A 67 3.32 13.66 18.91
N LYS A 68 2.09 14.05 19.26
CA LYS A 68 1.30 15.08 18.56
C LYS A 68 2.10 16.38 18.33
N LYS A 69 2.84 16.85 19.34
CA LYS A 69 3.58 18.11 19.27
C LYS A 69 4.66 18.07 18.18
N ASP A 70 5.33 16.93 18.04
CA ASP A 70 6.45 16.75 17.11
C ASP A 70 5.97 16.54 15.67
N ILE A 71 4.81 15.90 15.49
CA ILE A 71 4.26 15.64 14.15
C ILE A 71 3.48 16.82 13.56
N MET A 72 2.87 17.67 14.40
CA MET A 72 1.99 18.75 13.96
C MET A 72 2.65 19.76 12.98
N PRO A 73 3.93 20.13 13.14
CA PRO A 73 4.64 20.99 12.19
C PRO A 73 4.64 20.44 10.76
N TYR A 74 4.80 19.14 10.58
CA TYR A 74 4.81 18.48 9.26
C TYR A 74 3.44 18.59 8.55
N PHE A 75 2.36 18.70 9.32
CA PHE A 75 1.01 18.85 8.80
C PHE A 75 0.52 20.30 8.74
N LYS A 76 1.38 21.30 8.98
CA LYS A 76 0.97 22.72 9.00
C LYS A 76 0.29 23.17 7.70
N LYS A 77 0.81 22.76 6.53
CA LYS A 77 0.20 23.03 5.20
C LYS A 77 -1.12 22.27 4.96
N HIS A 78 -1.37 21.21 5.72
CA HIS A 78 -2.52 20.32 5.55
C HIS A 78 -3.50 20.36 6.72
N ARG A 79 -3.43 21.37 7.60
CA ARG A 79 -4.28 21.47 8.82
C ARG A 79 -5.77 21.30 8.53
N ARG A 80 -6.30 21.91 7.48
CA ARG A 80 -7.73 21.80 7.13
C ARG A 80 -8.13 20.36 6.78
N LYS A 81 -7.28 19.65 6.02
CA LYS A 81 -7.50 18.23 5.68
C LYS A 81 -7.40 17.36 6.94
N LEU A 82 -6.47 17.66 7.84
CA LEU A 82 -6.31 16.97 9.12
C LEU A 82 -7.52 17.15 10.04
N ALA A 83 -8.02 18.39 10.17
CA ALA A 83 -9.23 18.67 10.94
C ALA A 83 -10.46 17.95 10.35
N LEU A 84 -10.62 17.96 9.02
CA LEU A 84 -11.69 17.22 8.35
C LEU A 84 -11.58 15.71 8.63
N ALA A 85 -10.38 15.13 8.55
CA ALA A 85 -10.15 13.73 8.86
C ALA A 85 -10.54 13.40 10.30
N MET A 86 -10.18 14.25 11.28
CA MET A 86 -10.57 14.07 12.68
C MET A 86 -12.09 14.06 12.87
N ILE A 87 -12.81 14.97 12.22
CA ILE A 87 -14.28 15.04 12.27
C ILE A 87 -14.88 13.77 11.64
N LYS A 88 -14.39 13.37 10.47
CA LYS A 88 -14.88 12.19 9.76
C LYS A 88 -14.59 10.88 10.51
N ILE A 89 -13.48 10.79 11.22
CA ILE A 89 -13.17 9.63 12.08
C ILE A 89 -14.18 9.50 13.21
N LYS A 90 -14.67 10.61 13.77
CA LYS A 90 -15.73 10.57 14.80
C LYS A 90 -17.08 10.14 14.24
N GLN A 91 -17.38 10.48 12.99
CA GLN A 91 -18.67 10.16 12.34
C GLN A 91 -18.71 8.75 11.72
N TYR A 92 -17.62 8.33 11.06
CA TYR A 92 -17.55 7.14 10.21
C TYR A 92 -16.38 6.21 10.56
N GLY A 93 -15.88 6.25 11.80
CA GLY A 93 -14.62 5.64 12.22
C GLY A 93 -14.33 4.27 11.61
N ILE A 94 -15.25 3.30 11.73
CA ILE A 94 -15.05 1.92 11.22
C ILE A 94 -14.86 1.89 9.70
N ILE A 95 -15.83 2.44 8.96
CA ILE A 95 -15.84 2.45 7.49
C ILE A 95 -14.64 3.21 6.94
N LEU A 96 -14.28 4.31 7.59
CA LEU A 96 -13.15 5.14 7.19
C LEU A 96 -11.82 4.42 7.42
N LEU A 97 -11.66 3.69 8.54
CA LEU A 97 -10.48 2.90 8.86
C LEU A 97 -10.27 1.70 7.93
N ILE A 98 -11.35 1.14 7.38
CA ILE A 98 -11.30 0.07 6.38
C ILE A 98 -10.95 0.65 5.00
N SER A 99 -11.72 1.63 4.53
CA SER A 99 -11.59 2.19 3.18
C SER A 99 -10.26 2.88 2.93
N GLN A 100 -9.66 3.51 3.95
CA GLN A 100 -8.36 4.18 3.80
C GLN A 100 -7.25 3.27 3.27
N LYS A 101 -7.33 1.95 3.45
CA LYS A 101 -6.28 1.00 3.05
C LYS A 101 -6.17 0.85 1.53
N PHE A 102 -7.26 1.11 0.81
CA PHE A 102 -7.32 1.01 -0.65
C PHE A 102 -7.03 2.35 -1.35
N ILE A 103 -6.93 3.45 -0.60
CA ILE A 103 -6.77 4.79 -1.16
C ILE A 103 -5.37 5.32 -0.84
N TYR A 104 -4.61 5.63 -1.90
CA TYR A 104 -3.28 6.21 -1.75
C TYR A 104 -3.33 7.53 -0.98
N GLY A 105 -2.36 7.73 -0.07
CA GLY A 105 -2.29 8.90 0.80
C GLY A 105 -3.19 8.84 2.04
N LEU A 106 -4.42 8.31 1.95
CA LEU A 106 -5.32 8.20 3.11
C LEU A 106 -4.81 7.21 4.15
N LYS A 107 -4.27 6.07 3.71
CA LYS A 107 -3.69 5.03 4.57
C LYS A 107 -2.66 5.54 5.59
N THR A 108 -1.95 6.62 5.28
CA THR A 108 -0.94 7.22 6.19
C THR A 108 -1.57 8.33 7.02
N PHE A 109 -2.47 9.10 6.42
CA PHE A 109 -3.03 10.30 7.01
C PHE A 109 -4.10 9.99 8.08
N ILE A 110 -4.94 8.99 7.83
CA ILE A 110 -6.07 8.63 8.71
C ILE A 110 -5.63 8.00 10.04
N PRO A 111 -4.64 7.09 10.12
CA PRO A 111 -4.19 6.55 11.40
C PRO A 111 -3.59 7.64 12.29
N ILE A 112 -2.80 8.54 11.69
CA ILE A 112 -2.25 9.71 12.39
C ILE A 112 -3.39 10.60 12.90
N ALA A 113 -4.36 10.94 12.05
CA ALA A 113 -5.50 11.76 12.43
C ALA A 113 -6.32 11.11 13.56
N ALA A 114 -6.50 9.79 13.53
CA ALA A 114 -7.19 9.02 14.57
C ALA A 114 -6.43 9.07 15.90
N GLY A 115 -5.11 8.94 15.85
CA GLY A 115 -4.24 9.10 17.02
C GLY A 115 -4.37 10.49 17.64
N ILE A 116 -4.24 11.54 16.82
CA ILE A 116 -4.35 12.93 17.30
C ILE A 116 -5.75 13.25 17.85
N ALA A 117 -6.80 12.66 17.25
CA ALA A 117 -8.18 12.78 17.73
C ALA A 117 -8.43 12.03 19.05
N LYS A 118 -7.41 11.36 19.62
CA LYS A 118 -7.49 10.53 20.83
C LYS A 118 -8.52 9.41 20.71
N TYR A 119 -8.63 8.81 19.53
CA TYR A 119 -9.50 7.64 19.34
C TYR A 119 -9.06 6.47 20.26
N ASN A 120 -9.98 5.57 20.58
CA ASN A 120 -9.69 4.43 21.44
C ASN A 120 -8.68 3.49 20.74
N PHE A 121 -7.57 3.16 21.42
CA PHE A 121 -6.50 2.35 20.83
C PHE A 121 -6.96 0.92 20.52
N THR A 122 -7.61 0.25 21.46
CA THR A 122 -8.10 -1.12 21.30
C THR A 122 -9.09 -1.22 20.15
N HIS A 123 -10.02 -0.27 20.07
CA HIS A 123 -11.00 -0.23 19.01
C HIS A 123 -10.34 0.01 17.64
N PHE A 124 -9.39 0.95 17.55
CA PHE A 124 -8.60 1.17 16.35
C PHE A 124 -7.81 -0.08 15.95
N PHE A 125 -7.13 -0.72 16.90
CA PHE A 125 -6.27 -1.87 16.64
C PHE A 125 -7.05 -3.05 16.07
N ILE A 126 -8.20 -3.39 16.66
CA ILE A 126 -9.07 -4.47 16.18
C ILE A 126 -9.54 -4.19 14.74
N ILE A 127 -10.11 -3.00 14.49
CA ILE A 127 -10.61 -2.63 13.16
C ILE A 127 -9.47 -2.60 12.15
N ASN A 128 -8.33 -2.00 12.51
CA ASN A 128 -7.15 -1.92 11.66
C ASN A 128 -6.62 -3.30 11.28
N THR A 129 -6.60 -4.24 12.23
CA THR A 129 -6.14 -5.62 12.01
C THR A 129 -7.06 -6.33 11.03
N LEU A 130 -8.37 -6.31 11.28
CA LEU A 130 -9.34 -6.92 10.36
C LEU A 130 -9.27 -6.29 8.95
N ALA A 131 -9.15 -4.96 8.89
CA ALA A 131 -9.00 -4.25 7.63
C ALA A 131 -7.68 -4.60 6.92
N SER A 132 -6.57 -4.76 7.64
CA SER A 132 -5.27 -5.16 7.06
C SER A 132 -5.36 -6.58 6.51
N LEU A 133 -6.05 -7.47 7.20
CA LEU A 133 -6.22 -8.86 6.77
C LEU A 133 -7.03 -8.91 5.49
N ALA A 134 -8.19 -8.24 5.47
CA ALA A 134 -9.02 -8.14 4.27
C ALA A 134 -8.26 -7.52 3.09
N TRP A 135 -7.52 -6.43 3.34
CA TRP A 135 -6.69 -5.78 2.32
C TRP A 135 -5.62 -6.71 1.75
N ALA A 136 -4.87 -7.41 2.62
CA ALA A 136 -3.80 -8.30 2.18
C ALA A 136 -4.36 -9.50 1.41
N PHE A 137 -5.46 -10.07 1.89
CA PHE A 137 -6.12 -11.19 1.24
C PHE A 137 -6.68 -10.82 -0.13
N ILE A 138 -7.41 -9.71 -0.24
CA ILE A 138 -8.00 -9.23 -1.49
C ILE A 138 -6.91 -8.94 -2.52
N LEU A 139 -5.89 -8.15 -2.17
CA LEU A 139 -4.84 -7.79 -3.13
C LEU A 139 -3.93 -8.96 -3.48
N GLY A 140 -3.60 -9.81 -2.51
CA GLY A 140 -2.79 -11.02 -2.74
C GLY A 140 -3.50 -11.99 -3.68
N LEU A 141 -4.77 -12.30 -3.44
CA LEU A 141 -5.53 -13.20 -4.32
C LEU A 141 -5.77 -12.61 -5.70
N ILE A 142 -6.18 -11.34 -5.79
CA ILE A 142 -6.39 -10.69 -7.08
C ILE A 142 -5.10 -10.72 -7.90
N SER A 143 -3.97 -10.31 -7.33
CA SER A 143 -2.70 -10.33 -8.06
C SER A 143 -2.23 -11.73 -8.43
N TYR A 144 -2.47 -12.73 -7.59
CA TYR A 144 -2.17 -14.13 -7.91
C TYR A 144 -2.99 -14.63 -9.09
N LEU A 145 -4.31 -14.44 -9.06
CA LEU A 145 -5.21 -14.89 -10.13
C LEU A 145 -4.91 -14.19 -11.47
N PHE A 146 -4.69 -12.88 -11.43
CA PHE A 146 -4.34 -12.11 -12.64
C PHE A 146 -2.87 -12.27 -13.06
N GLY A 147 -2.02 -12.84 -12.21
CA GLY A 147 -0.59 -13.01 -12.48
C GLY A 147 -0.30 -13.87 -13.71
N HIS A 148 -1.09 -14.93 -13.95
CA HIS A 148 -0.96 -15.75 -15.16
C HIS A 148 -1.34 -15.00 -16.44
N VAL A 149 -2.36 -14.13 -16.38
CA VAL A 149 -2.76 -13.28 -17.51
C VAL A 149 -1.67 -12.26 -17.81
N ILE A 150 -1.13 -11.61 -16.77
CA ILE A 150 -0.02 -10.67 -16.88
C ILE A 150 1.20 -11.36 -17.49
N GLN A 151 1.54 -12.57 -17.06
CA GLN A 151 2.68 -13.32 -17.61
C GLN A 151 2.48 -13.64 -19.09
N THR A 152 1.27 -14.01 -19.51
CA THR A 152 0.96 -14.31 -20.91
C THR A 152 1.10 -13.06 -21.78
N ILE A 153 0.62 -11.92 -21.30
CA ILE A 153 0.80 -10.61 -21.96
C ILE A 153 2.28 -10.26 -22.03
N PHE A 154 3.03 -10.41 -20.93
CA PHE A 154 4.46 -10.14 -20.88
C PHE A 154 5.26 -11.02 -21.86
N ASN A 155 4.97 -12.33 -21.93
CA ASN A 155 5.64 -13.25 -22.85
C ASN A 155 5.38 -12.89 -24.33
N LYS A 156 4.14 -12.46 -24.65
CA LYS A 156 3.82 -11.95 -25.99
C LYS A 156 4.52 -10.62 -26.28
N LEU A 157 4.67 -9.77 -25.27
CA LEU A 157 5.33 -8.47 -25.39
C LEU A 157 6.86 -8.60 -25.48
N SER A 158 7.46 -9.60 -24.83
CA SER A 158 8.91 -9.86 -24.89
C SER A 158 9.39 -10.34 -26.26
N LEU A 159 8.48 -10.81 -27.12
CA LEU A 159 8.76 -11.05 -28.54
C LEU A 159 8.97 -9.74 -29.33
N TYR A 160 8.54 -8.60 -28.78
CA TYR A 160 8.75 -7.26 -29.34
C TYR A 160 9.56 -6.39 -28.35
N PRO A 161 10.90 -6.54 -28.30
CA PRO A 161 11.76 -5.86 -27.33
C PRO A 161 11.65 -4.32 -27.36
N TYR A 162 11.22 -3.74 -28.48
CA TYR A 162 10.97 -2.30 -28.62
C TYR A 162 9.60 -1.82 -28.11
N ALA A 163 8.65 -2.73 -27.87
CA ALA A 163 7.30 -2.37 -27.42
C ALA A 163 7.25 -1.93 -25.94
N ALA A 164 8.09 -2.51 -25.07
CA ALA A 164 8.12 -2.14 -23.66
C ALA A 164 8.72 -0.73 -23.41
N PRO A 165 9.85 -0.33 -24.03
CA PRO A 165 10.33 1.06 -23.98
C PRO A 165 9.33 2.04 -24.59
N LEU A 166 8.70 1.68 -25.72
CA LEU A 166 7.70 2.51 -26.39
C LEU A 166 6.46 2.73 -25.50
N PHE A 167 5.96 1.67 -24.86
CA PHE A 167 4.85 1.78 -23.91
C PHE A 167 5.20 2.68 -22.72
N LEU A 168 6.38 2.51 -22.12
CA LEU A 168 6.86 3.38 -21.04
C LEU A 168 6.99 4.85 -21.50
N PHE A 169 7.50 5.09 -22.72
CA PHE A 169 7.61 6.43 -23.29
C PHE A 169 6.23 7.06 -23.53
N VAL A 170 5.29 6.31 -24.07
CA VAL A 170 3.91 6.77 -24.29
C VAL A 170 3.21 7.06 -22.97
N LEU A 171 3.40 6.21 -21.96
CA LEU A 171 2.78 6.37 -20.65
C LEU A 171 3.39 7.56 -19.89
N ALA A 172 4.71 7.73 -19.95
CA ALA A 172 5.40 8.91 -19.43
C ALA A 172 4.99 10.19 -20.16
N GLY A 173 4.86 10.15 -21.48
CA GLY A 173 4.39 11.28 -22.30
C GLY A 173 2.94 11.64 -21.99
N ALA A 174 2.05 10.66 -21.84
CA ALA A 174 0.66 10.86 -21.45
C ALA A 174 0.54 11.45 -20.04
N ILE A 175 1.32 10.95 -19.08
CA ILE A 175 1.39 11.51 -17.72
C ILE A 175 1.91 12.95 -17.77
N TRP A 176 2.98 13.23 -18.54
CA TRP A 176 3.53 14.57 -18.68
C TRP A 176 2.52 15.54 -19.29
N LEU A 177 1.84 15.16 -20.37
CA LEU A 177 0.79 15.97 -20.99
C LEU A 177 -0.38 16.21 -20.04
N TYR A 178 -0.81 15.19 -19.29
CA TYR A 178 -1.89 15.31 -18.31
C TYR A 178 -1.52 16.25 -17.16
N LEU A 179 -0.29 16.13 -16.62
CA LEU A 179 0.23 17.01 -15.58
C LEU A 179 0.43 18.45 -16.08
N ASN A 180 0.92 18.63 -17.30
CA ASN A 180 1.13 19.96 -17.89
C ASN A 180 -0.20 20.67 -18.19
N LYS A 181 -1.26 19.90 -18.52
CA LYS A 181 -2.63 20.44 -18.64
C LYS A 181 -3.20 20.92 -17.30
N PHE A 182 -2.82 20.28 -16.20
CA PHE A 182 -3.24 20.67 -14.84
C PHE A 182 -2.37 21.78 -14.22
N SER A 183 -1.10 21.90 -14.61
CA SER A 183 -0.17 22.90 -14.07
C SER A 183 -0.34 24.31 -14.65
N LYS A 184 -1.20 24.48 -15.67
CA LYS A 184 -1.52 25.79 -16.30
C LYS A 184 -2.83 26.41 -15.79
N LYS A 185 -3.39 25.93 -14.68
CA LYS A 185 -4.50 26.56 -13.95
C LYS A 185 -4.07 26.89 -12.53
#